data_AF-A0AA39W347-F1
#
_entry.id   AF-A0AA39W347-F1
#
_cell.length_a   1.000
_cell.length_b   1.000
_cell.length_c   1.000
_cell.angle_alpha   90.00
_cell.angle_beta   90.00
_cell.angle_gamma   90.00
#
_symmetry.space_group_name_H-M   'P 1'
#
loop_
_entity.id
_entity.type
_entity.pdbx_description
1 polymer ?
#
loop_
_entity_poly.entity_id
_entity_poly.type
_entity_poly.pdbx_seq_one_letter_code
_entity_poly.pdbx_strand_id
1 'polypeptide(L)'
;MPSAKAVHYMSWGAVGIFFNYYIYRKFKQWWARHMYILSAALDAGIAFMGVFLFFALQSLDINGPEWWGLENSDHCPLANCPMAPGIKVKGCPVL
;
A
#
# COMPACT_ATOMS: atom_id res chain seq x y z
N MET A 1 2.17 -8.30 -10.42
CA MET A 1 2.06 -7.33 -9.31
C MET A 1 0.75 -6.60 -9.48
N PRO A 2 -0.13 -6.53 -8.46
CA PRO A 2 -1.31 -5.69 -8.56
C PRO A 2 -0.84 -4.26 -8.84
N SER A 3 -1.58 -3.54 -9.69
CA SER A 3 -1.21 -2.20 -10.13
C SER A 3 -0.83 -1.32 -8.93
N ALA A 4 0.36 -0.74 -8.97
CA ALA A 4 0.74 0.29 -8.01
C ALA A 4 -0.33 1.38 -8.05
N LYS A 5 -1.11 1.48 -6.98
CA LYS A 5 -2.27 2.38 -6.93
C LYS A 5 -1.79 3.83 -7.02
N ALA A 6 -2.58 4.70 -7.64
CA ALA A 6 -2.24 6.11 -7.86
C ALA A 6 -1.76 6.83 -6.58
N VAL A 7 -2.31 6.45 -5.43
CA VAL A 7 -1.93 6.93 -4.10
C VAL A 7 -0.46 6.69 -3.74
N HIS A 8 0.15 5.59 -4.19
CA HIS A 8 1.57 5.32 -3.91
C HIS A 8 2.48 6.29 -4.66
N TYR A 9 2.17 6.57 -5.92
CA TYR A 9 2.94 7.52 -6.72
C TYR A 9 2.82 8.95 -6.19
N MET A 10 1.60 9.36 -5.82
CA MET A 10 1.38 10.69 -5.23
C MET A 10 2.08 10.84 -3.88
N SER A 11 2.02 9.82 -3.02
CA SER A 11 2.71 9.82 -1.73
C SER A 11 4.23 9.86 -1.91
N TRP A 12 4.78 9.04 -2.82
CA TRP A 12 6.20 9.04 -3.13
C TRP A 12 6.67 10.40 -3.65
N GLY A 13 5.92 11.02 -4.56
CA GLY A 13 6.21 12.35 -5.08
C GLY A 13 6.15 13.43 -4.00
N ALA A 14 5.13 13.40 -3.13
CA ALA A 14 4.98 14.37 -2.03
C ALA A 14 6.14 14.27 -1.03
N VAL A 15 6.49 13.06 -0.60
CA VAL A 15 7.62 12.81 0.30
C VAL A 15 8.93 13.22 -0.38
N GLY A 16 9.13 12.84 -1.65
CA GLY A 16 10.31 13.19 -2.44
C GLY A 16 10.51 14.71 -2.53
N ILE A 17 9.46 15.47 -2.86
CA ILE A 17 9.50 16.93 -2.93
C ILE A 17 9.78 17.53 -1.55
N PHE A 18 9.12 17.07 -0.50
CA PHE A 18 9.32 17.60 0.84
C PHE A 18 10.77 17.43 1.32
N PHE A 19 11.34 16.23 1.20
CA PHE A 19 12.69 15.95 1.67
C PHE A 19 13.79 16.50 0.74
N ASN A 20 13.60 16.47 -0.58
CA ASN A 20 14.63 16.94 -1.53
C ASN A 20 14.55 18.44 -1.85
N TYR A 21 13.38 19.07 -1.75
CA TYR A 21 13.25 20.50 -2.06
C TYR A 21 13.23 21.36 -0.80
N TYR A 22 12.36 21.04 0.17
CA TYR A 22 12.19 21.90 1.34
C TYR A 22 13.34 21.75 2.34
N ILE A 23 13.64 20.52 2.74
CA ILE A 23 14.68 20.25 3.76
C ILE A 23 16.07 20.52 3.21
N TYR A 24 16.35 20.12 1.97
CA TYR A 24 17.63 20.42 1.33
C TYR A 24 17.91 21.93 1.28
N ARG A 25 16.90 22.75 0.98
CA ARG A 25 17.09 24.21 0.84
C ARG A 25 17.28 24.93 2.18
N LYS A 26 16.68 24.43 3.26
CA LYS A 26 16.80 24.98 4.62
C LYS A 26 18.03 24.47 5.39
N PHE A 27 18.40 23.19 5.25
CA PHE A 27 19.41 22.55 6.11
C PHE A 27 20.34 21.61 5.33
N LYS A 28 21.07 22.13 4.33
CA LYS A 28 21.99 21.34 3.47
C LYS A 28 22.98 20.46 4.24
N GLN A 29 23.61 21.02 5.27
CA GLN A 29 24.68 20.34 6.02
C GLN A 29 24.14 19.24 6.93
N TRP A 30 22.94 19.42 7.48
CA TRP A 30 22.23 18.39 8.23
C TRP A 30 21.71 17.29 7.32
N TRP A 31 21.16 17.67 6.16
CA TRP A 31 20.63 16.77 5.15
C TRP A 31 21.70 15.80 4.65
N ALA A 32 22.90 16.29 4.33
CA ALA A 32 24.03 15.46 3.88
C ALA A 32 24.47 14.41 4.91
N ARG A 33 24.30 14.69 6.22
CA ARG A 33 24.70 13.77 7.30
C ARG A 33 23.60 12.76 7.66
N HIS A 34 22.32 13.14 7.59
CA HIS A 34 21.22 12.33 8.14
C HIS A 34 20.32 11.67 7.09
N MET A 35 20.40 12.07 5.81
CA MET A 35 19.57 11.48 4.74
C MET A 35 19.70 9.98 4.63
N TYR A 36 20.92 9.44 4.78
CA TYR A 36 21.15 8.00 4.68
C TYR A 36 20.39 7.23 5.78
N ILE A 37 20.51 7.68 7.03
CA ILE A 37 19.78 7.11 8.17
C ILE A 37 18.28 7.27 8.02
N LEU A 38 17.82 8.43 7.51
CA LEU A 38 16.40 8.67 7.28
C LEU A 38 15.82 7.73 6.21
N SER A 39 16.56 7.48 5.12
CA SER A 39 16.16 6.53 4.09
C SER A 39 16.03 5.12 4.67
N ALA A 40 17.03 4.66 5.43
CA ALA A 40 17.01 3.36 6.08
C ALA A 40 15.84 3.25 7.10
N ALA A 41 15.57 4.31 7.84
CA ALA A 41 14.44 4.37 8.77
C ALA A 41 13.09 4.34 8.05
N LEU A 42 12.96 4.96 6.87
CA LEU A 42 11.75 4.94 6.07
C LEU A 42 11.45 3.53 5.54
N ASP A 43 12.47 2.82 5.03
CA ASP A 43 12.31 1.44 4.55
C ASP A 43 11.93 0.49 5.69
N ALA A 44 12.60 0.59 6.84
CA ALA A 44 12.25 -0.19 8.03
C ALA A 44 10.86 0.17 8.58
N GLY A 45 10.48 1.45 8.52
CA GLY A 45 9.19 1.95 8.95
C GLY A 45 8.03 1.43 8.10
N ILE A 46 8.22 1.31 6.78
CA ILE A 46 7.21 0.71 5.88
C ILE A 46 6.98 -0.76 6.26
N ALA A 47 8.05 -1.53 6.47
CA ALA A 47 7.94 -2.92 6.88
C ALA A 47 7.21 -3.06 8.23
N PHE A 48 7.56 -2.21 9.21
CA PHE A 48 6.89 -2.18 10.51
C PHE A 48 5.41 -1.82 10.40
N MET A 49 5.06 -0.81 9.59
CA MET A 49 3.67 -0.40 9.39
C MET A 49 2.83 -1.48 8.72
N GLY A 50 3.40 -2.27 7.81
CA GLY A 50 2.70 -3.41 7.22
C GLY A 50 2.27 -4.43 8.28
N VAL A 51 3.17 -4.80 9.19
CA VAL A 51 2.88 -5.72 10.30
C VAL A 51 1.85 -5.10 11.25
N PHE A 52 2.00 -3.83 11.58
CA PHE A 52 1.08 -3.12 12.47
C PHE A 52 -0.35 -3.08 11.90
N LEU A 53 -0.50 -2.72 10.62
CA LEU A 53 -1.80 -2.68 9.94
C LEU A 53 -2.44 -4.06 9.83
N PHE A 54 -1.64 -5.11 9.64
CA PHE A 54 -2.14 -6.47 9.64
C PHE A 54 -2.83 -6.82 10.96
N PHE A 55 -2.16 -6.54 12.09
CA PHE A 55 -2.74 -6.80 13.41
C PHE A 55 -3.91 -5.88 13.75
N ALA A 56 -3.89 -4.63 13.29
CA ALA A 56 -4.93 -3.65 13.62
C ALA A 56 -6.20 -3.77 12.76
N LEU A 57 -6.10 -4.16 11.48
CA LEU A 57 -7.23 -4.18 10.55
C LEU A 57 -7.48 -5.55 9.93
N GLN A 58 -6.49 -6.17 9.28
CA GLN A 58 -6.69 -7.43 8.56
C GLN A 58 -7.03 -8.60 9.50
N SER A 59 -6.59 -8.55 10.76
CA SER A 59 -6.97 -9.55 11.78
C SER A 59 -8.48 -9.59 12.06
N LEU A 60 -9.19 -8.48 11.79
CA LEU A 60 -10.63 -8.31 12.00
C LEU A 60 -11.41 -8.40 10.67
N ASP A 61 -10.75 -8.81 9.58
CA ASP A 61 -11.30 -8.85 8.21
C ASP A 61 -11.84 -7.48 7.72
N ILE A 62 -11.36 -6.39 8.33
CA ILE A 62 -11.74 -5.03 7.94
C ILE A 62 -10.87 -4.60 6.76
N ASN A 63 -11.34 -4.96 5.58
CA ASN A 63 -10.82 -4.42 4.32
C ASN A 63 -11.29 -2.97 4.25
N GLY A 64 -10.35 -2.02 4.39
CA GLY A 64 -10.60 -0.60 4.72
C GLY A 64 -11.62 0.17 3.86
N PRO A 65 -11.88 1.45 4.18
CA PRO A 65 -12.97 2.24 3.57
C PRO A 65 -12.82 2.35 2.05
N GLU A 66 -13.91 2.09 1.32
CA GLU A 66 -13.97 2.21 -0.13
C GLU A 66 -13.72 3.68 -0.54
N TRP A 67 -12.56 3.94 -1.13
CA TRP A 67 -12.10 5.26 -1.56
C TRP A 67 -11.45 5.17 -2.95
N TRP A 68 -11.23 6.31 -3.62
CA TRP A 68 -10.53 6.36 -4.90
C TRP A 68 -9.10 5.84 -4.70
N GLY A 69 -8.84 4.62 -5.19
CA GLY A 69 -7.56 3.95 -4.99
C GLY A 69 -7.50 2.97 -3.81
N LEU A 70 -8.60 2.65 -3.13
CA LEU A 70 -8.69 1.50 -2.21
C LEU A 70 -9.79 0.51 -2.68
N GLU A 71 -9.94 0.33 -3.99
CA GLU A 71 -10.83 -0.72 -4.50
C GLU A 71 -10.26 -2.08 -4.11
N ASN A 72 -10.92 -2.78 -3.18
CA ASN A 72 -10.57 -4.13 -2.73
C ASN A 72 -11.16 -5.21 -3.64
N SER A 73 -11.81 -4.83 -4.74
CA SER A 73 -12.19 -5.80 -5.75
C SER A 73 -10.93 -6.29 -6.43
N ASP A 74 -10.70 -7.59 -6.37
CA ASP A 74 -9.91 -8.24 -7.39
C ASP A 74 -10.44 -7.78 -8.74
N HIS A 75 -9.58 -7.24 -9.59
CA HIS A 75 -9.94 -6.81 -10.96
C HIS A 75 -10.46 -7.98 -11.83
N CYS A 76 -10.62 -9.16 -11.24
CA CYS A 76 -11.22 -10.35 -11.79
C CYS A 76 -12.56 -10.63 -11.08
N PRO A 77 -13.70 -10.61 -11.79
CA PRO A 77 -15.01 -10.90 -11.21
C PRO A 77 -15.17 -12.35 -10.71
N LEU A 78 -14.19 -13.22 -11.02
CA LEU A 78 -14.18 -14.63 -10.67
C LEU A 78 -13.47 -14.93 -9.33
N ALA A 79 -12.80 -13.95 -8.71
CA ALA A 79 -12.01 -14.20 -7.51
C ALA A 79 -12.86 -14.53 -6.27
N ASN A 80 -14.11 -14.06 -6.24
CA ASN A 80 -15.10 -14.43 -5.21
C ASN A 80 -15.77 -15.80 -5.45
N CYS A 81 -15.41 -16.51 -6.53
CA CYS A 81 -16.03 -17.80 -6.83
C CYS A 81 -15.46 -18.92 -5.95
N PRO A 82 -16.31 -19.80 -5.37
CA PRO A 82 -15.86 -20.94 -4.59
C PRO A 82 -15.20 -21.99 -5.51
N MET A 83 -13.96 -22.38 -5.20
CA MET A 83 -13.23 -23.43 -5.93
C MET A 83 -13.62 -24.87 -5.52
N ALA A 84 -14.54 -25.03 -4.56
CA ALA A 84 -14.98 -26.35 -4.12
C ALA A 84 -15.93 -27.00 -5.14
N PRO A 85 -15.73 -28.28 -5.51
CA PRO A 85 -16.57 -28.97 -6.48
C PRO A 85 -18.01 -29.11 -5.95
N GLY A 86 -18.99 -28.77 -6.78
CA GLY A 86 -20.42 -28.94 -6.48
C GLY A 86 -21.17 -27.68 -6.03
N ILE A 87 -20.51 -26.53 -5.85
CA ILE A 87 -21.17 -25.27 -5.48
C ILE A 87 -21.46 -24.44 -6.73
N LYS A 88 -22.74 -24.31 -7.08
CA LYS A 88 -23.18 -23.52 -8.24
C LYS A 88 -23.59 -22.12 -7.80
N VAL A 89 -22.80 -21.12 -8.19
CA VAL A 89 -23.10 -19.69 -7.95
C VAL A 89 -23.36 -19.01 -9.30
N LYS A 90 -24.40 -18.15 -9.37
CA LYS A 90 -24.73 -17.42 -10.60
C LYS A 90 -23.55 -16.52 -10.99
N GLY A 91 -22.96 -16.75 -12.16
CA GLY A 91 -21.84 -15.94 -12.69
C GLY A 91 -20.45 -16.57 -12.59
N CYS A 92 -20.31 -17.77 -12.01
CA CYS A 92 -19.05 -18.50 -11.91
C CYS A 92 -19.02 -19.72 -12.85
N PRO A 93 -17.89 -20.01 -13.53
CA PRO A 93 -17.74 -21.23 -14.32
C PRO A 93 -17.75 -22.44 -13.39
N VAL A 94 -18.57 -23.44 -13.74
CA VAL A 94 -18.60 -24.74 -13.07
C VAL A 94 -17.59 -25.65 -13.77
N LEU A 95 -16.70 -26.27 -12.99
CA LEU A 95 -15.93 -27.45 -13.41
C LEU A 95 -16.82 -28.69 -13.33
#